data_AF-A0A538KIG5-F1
#
_entry.id   AF-A0A538KIG5-F1
#
_cell.length_a   1.000
_cell.length_b   1.000
_cell.length_c   1.000
_cell.angle_alpha   90.00
_cell.angle_beta   90.00
_cell.angle_gamma   90.00
#
_symmetry.space_group_name_H-M   'P 1'
#
loop_
_entity.id
_entity.type
_entity.pdbx_description
1 polymer ?
#
loop_
_entity_poly.entity_id
_entity_poly.type
_entity_poly.pdbx_seq_one_letter_code
_entity_poly.pdbx_strand_id
1 'polypeptide(L)'
;MALAPLARLAYNYRWSWLLTGPDLFRRLEPDRFERCQQNPVRLLQEVPARALRQAASDQVLLDWAHKIEASVKAELDREPDTSVLEPERPVAFLCAEFGVHVSLPVYSGGLGVLAGDLLKEASDRAVPFVAVGLMYRKGYFRQRIDASGWQHEYWLDTDPERLPAALVTGADARPLTIQVPIYDRDVNAQIWRIDVGRVPLFLLDADLPENGPLERWITARLYEADEHTRLAQYVLLGIGGIRALRALGIEPGVVHLNEGHAAMAPLELARPALQAGEPLDDALTAARQRTVFTTHTPVAAGNDSYPSWQLAGALGRLESELGVAQDAVLSLGRTHPDNPEGRTAFISRHGSASRCAGCSIGISARTGRSGPPIRKRGRLSMRSRTPSCGRRASTSGPSLCLSYASAA
;
A
#
# COMPACT_ATOMS: atom_id res chain seq x y z
N MET A 1 -21.31 -5.55 26.94
CA MET A 1 -20.15 -6.22 27.58
C MET A 1 -19.12 -5.18 27.98
N ALA A 2 -18.59 -5.21 29.21
CA ALA A 2 -17.71 -4.17 29.75
C ALA A 2 -16.44 -3.93 28.92
N LEU A 3 -15.83 -4.97 28.36
CA LEU A 3 -14.57 -4.88 27.58
C LEU A 3 -14.78 -4.59 26.09
N ALA A 4 -16.01 -4.31 25.64
CA ALA A 4 -16.29 -4.04 24.23
C ALA A 4 -15.45 -2.88 23.62
N PRO A 5 -15.12 -1.80 24.35
CA PRO A 5 -14.25 -0.75 23.82
C PRO A 5 -12.85 -1.24 23.45
N LEU A 6 -12.25 -2.12 24.26
CA LEU A 6 -10.93 -2.70 23.97
C LEU A 6 -10.95 -3.54 22.69
N ALA A 7 -12.03 -4.32 22.50
CA ALA A 7 -12.19 -5.14 21.31
C ALA A 7 -12.32 -4.26 20.05
N ARG A 8 -13.11 -3.18 20.09
CA ARG A 8 -13.25 -2.27 18.93
C ARG A 8 -11.96 -1.50 18.65
N LEU A 9 -11.29 -1.00 19.69
CA LEU A 9 -9.99 -0.35 19.55
C LEU A 9 -8.93 -1.29 18.96
N ALA A 10 -8.93 -2.57 19.33
CA ALA A 10 -7.95 -3.53 18.85
C ALA A 10 -7.93 -3.68 17.32
N TYR A 11 -9.05 -3.43 16.63
CA TYR A 11 -9.21 -3.57 15.17
C TYR A 11 -8.95 -2.30 14.36
N ASN A 12 -8.64 -1.16 14.99
CA ASN A 12 -8.27 0.06 14.28
C ASN A 12 -6.95 0.59 14.81
N TYR A 13 -5.92 0.67 13.97
CA TYR A 13 -4.58 1.06 14.40
C TYR A 13 -4.46 2.46 15.00
N ARG A 14 -5.48 3.32 14.95
CA ARG A 14 -5.42 4.69 15.47
C ARG A 14 -4.87 4.79 16.89
N TRP A 15 -5.15 3.82 17.74
CA TRP A 15 -4.61 3.75 19.10
C TRP A 15 -3.07 3.77 19.13
N SER A 16 -2.38 3.28 18.11
CA SER A 16 -0.93 3.09 18.14
C SER A 16 -0.13 4.38 18.00
N TRP A 17 -0.74 5.45 17.47
CA TRP A 17 -0.15 6.81 17.45
C TRP A 17 -0.97 7.84 18.24
N LEU A 18 -1.79 7.37 19.20
CA LEU A 18 -2.33 8.22 20.26
C LEU A 18 -1.36 8.23 21.45
N LEU A 19 -1.20 9.40 22.07
CA LEU A 19 -0.25 9.62 23.17
C LEU A 19 -0.33 8.57 24.29
N THR A 20 -1.53 8.08 24.61
CA THR A 20 -1.77 7.09 25.68
C THR A 20 -2.37 5.79 25.17
N GLY A 21 -2.50 5.61 23.85
CA GLY A 21 -3.17 4.44 23.29
C GLY A 21 -2.42 3.12 23.51
N PRO A 22 -1.10 3.03 23.27
CA PRO A 22 -0.35 1.79 23.48
C PRO A 22 -0.34 1.32 24.94
N ASP A 23 -0.35 2.26 25.89
CA ASP A 23 -0.33 1.94 27.33
C ASP A 23 -1.64 1.28 27.80
N LEU A 24 -2.75 1.52 27.10
CA LEU A 24 -4.04 0.90 27.40
C LEU A 24 -3.95 -0.64 27.33
N PHE A 25 -3.40 -1.17 26.24
CA PHE A 25 -3.24 -2.61 26.05
C PHE A 25 -2.11 -3.18 26.90
N ARG A 26 -1.01 -2.42 27.06
CA ARG A 26 0.10 -2.82 27.94
C ARG A 26 -0.36 -3.01 29.38
N ARG A 27 -1.28 -2.18 29.88
CA ARG A 27 -1.82 -2.28 31.25
C ARG A 27 -2.54 -3.59 31.54
N LEU A 28 -3.11 -4.27 30.52
CA LEU A 28 -3.80 -5.54 30.72
C LEU A 28 -2.84 -6.63 31.23
N GLU A 29 -1.75 -6.85 30.49
CA GLU A 29 -0.71 -7.84 30.79
C GLU A 29 0.59 -7.41 30.07
N PRO A 30 1.49 -6.64 30.72
CA PRO A 30 2.67 -6.05 30.06
C PRO A 30 3.56 -7.08 29.36
N ASP A 31 3.93 -8.15 30.06
CA ASP A 31 4.82 -9.19 29.51
C ASP A 31 4.20 -9.92 28.33
N ARG A 32 2.88 -10.13 28.36
CA ARG A 32 2.17 -10.80 27.27
C ARG A 32 2.04 -9.89 26.07
N PHE A 33 1.81 -8.60 26.27
CA PHE A 33 1.70 -7.63 25.19
C PHE A 33 3.00 -7.58 24.36
N GLU A 34 4.17 -7.57 25.01
CA GLU A 34 5.45 -7.64 24.31
C GLU A 34 5.65 -8.98 23.58
N ARG A 35 5.27 -10.12 24.18
CA ARG A 35 5.31 -11.44 23.50
C ARG A 35 4.37 -11.54 22.30
N CYS A 36 3.28 -10.78 22.33
CA CYS A 36 2.34 -10.65 21.21
C CYS A 36 2.83 -9.67 20.14
N GLN A 37 4.07 -9.14 20.24
CA GLN A 37 4.57 -8.08 19.37
C GLN A 37 3.64 -6.87 19.35
N GLN A 38 3.13 -6.51 20.52
CA GLN A 38 2.24 -5.38 20.72
C GLN A 38 0.95 -5.47 19.88
N ASN A 39 0.52 -6.70 19.52
CA ASN A 39 -0.72 -6.96 18.83
C ASN A 39 -1.89 -7.05 19.84
N PRO A 40 -2.86 -6.11 19.81
CA PRO A 40 -3.96 -6.09 20.76
C PRO A 40 -4.98 -7.21 20.52
N VAL A 41 -5.21 -7.62 19.26
CA VAL A 41 -6.13 -8.72 18.94
C VAL A 41 -5.60 -10.03 19.52
N ARG A 42 -4.34 -10.35 19.20
CA ARG A 42 -3.66 -11.52 19.74
C ARG A 42 -3.58 -11.49 21.27
N LEU A 43 -3.30 -10.32 21.86
CA LEU A 43 -3.31 -10.15 23.31
C LEU A 43 -4.68 -10.56 23.88
N LEU A 44 -5.78 -9.98 23.39
CA LEU A 44 -7.12 -10.25 23.90
C LEU A 44 -7.56 -11.72 23.74
N GLN A 45 -7.03 -12.43 22.73
CA GLN A 45 -7.24 -13.86 22.54
C GLN A 45 -6.41 -14.73 23.50
N GLU A 46 -5.23 -14.27 23.92
CA GLU A 46 -4.28 -15.05 24.74
C GLU A 46 -4.28 -14.70 26.24
N VAL A 47 -4.87 -13.56 26.63
CA VAL A 47 -4.94 -13.14 28.04
C VAL A 47 -5.81 -14.11 28.84
N PRO A 48 -5.34 -14.61 30.01
CA PRO A 48 -6.13 -15.51 30.83
C PRO A 48 -7.46 -14.90 31.29
N ALA A 49 -8.50 -15.73 31.41
CA ALA A 49 -9.83 -15.28 31.84
C ALA A 49 -9.84 -14.53 33.18
N ARG A 50 -8.89 -14.82 34.09
CA ARG A 50 -8.73 -14.06 35.34
C ARG A 50 -8.39 -12.59 35.11
N ALA A 51 -7.50 -12.30 34.17
CA ALA A 51 -7.04 -10.96 33.86
C ALA A 51 -8.13 -10.19 33.11
N LEU A 52 -8.88 -10.84 32.23
CA LEU A 52 -10.09 -10.25 31.62
C LEU A 52 -11.16 -9.90 32.67
N ARG A 53 -11.41 -10.76 33.66
CA ARG A 53 -12.35 -10.45 34.76
C ARG A 53 -11.88 -9.28 35.62
N GLN A 54 -10.57 -9.21 35.89
CA GLN A 54 -9.97 -8.09 36.62
C GLN A 54 -10.12 -6.79 35.83
N ALA A 55 -9.77 -6.80 34.53
CA ALA A 55 -9.94 -5.66 33.63
C ALA A 55 -11.41 -5.22 33.54
N ALA A 56 -12.35 -6.17 33.52
CA ALA A 56 -13.78 -5.87 33.48
C ALA A 56 -14.32 -5.26 34.79
N SER A 57 -13.53 -5.30 35.87
CA SER A 57 -13.87 -4.70 37.17
C SER A 57 -13.01 -3.46 37.50
N ASP A 58 -12.01 -3.13 36.67
CA ASP A 58 -11.15 -1.95 36.83
C ASP A 58 -11.81 -0.73 36.16
N GLN A 59 -12.55 0.05 36.93
CA GLN A 59 -13.26 1.23 36.41
C GLN A 59 -12.30 2.25 35.77
N VAL A 60 -11.08 2.40 36.30
CA VAL A 60 -10.09 3.33 35.76
C VAL A 60 -9.65 2.91 34.36
N LEU A 61 -9.44 1.60 34.14
CA LEU A 61 -9.12 1.06 32.82
C LEU A 61 -10.29 1.23 31.85
N LEU A 62 -11.52 0.95 32.30
CA LEU A 62 -12.72 1.06 31.46
C LEU A 62 -12.99 2.50 31.03
N ASP A 63 -12.91 3.46 31.96
CA ASP A 63 -13.08 4.88 31.67
C ASP A 63 -12.01 5.39 30.68
N TRP A 64 -10.77 4.91 30.83
CA TRP A 64 -9.69 5.22 29.89
C TRP A 64 -9.93 4.62 28.50
N ALA A 65 -10.36 3.36 28.41
CA ALA A 65 -10.71 2.73 27.14
C ALA A 65 -11.84 3.47 26.43
N HIS A 66 -12.89 3.86 27.16
CA HIS A 66 -13.99 4.66 26.63
C HIS A 66 -13.53 6.05 26.18
N LYS A 67 -12.62 6.70 26.91
CA LYS A 67 -12.07 8.00 26.51
C LYS A 67 -11.27 7.89 25.21
N ILE A 68 -10.43 6.87 25.06
CA ILE A 68 -9.68 6.63 23.81
C ILE A 68 -10.65 6.32 22.68
N GLU A 69 -11.61 5.42 22.90
CA GLU A 69 -12.64 5.09 21.90
C GLU A 69 -13.43 6.31 21.44
N ALA A 70 -13.86 7.17 22.37
CA ALA A 70 -14.55 8.41 22.05
C ALA A 70 -13.67 9.36 21.22
N SER A 71 -12.38 9.45 21.54
CA SER A 71 -11.42 10.26 20.77
C SER A 71 -11.26 9.72 19.35
N VAL A 72 -11.06 8.40 19.20
CA VAL A 72 -10.95 7.75 17.88
C VAL A 72 -12.23 7.98 17.09
N LYS A 73 -13.40 7.75 17.71
CA LYS A 73 -14.69 7.94 17.05
C LYS A 73 -14.88 9.39 16.60
N ALA A 74 -14.57 10.38 17.43
CA ALA A 74 -14.69 11.79 17.07
C ALA A 74 -13.82 12.17 15.87
N GLU A 75 -12.62 11.58 15.75
CA GLU A 75 -11.75 11.78 14.59
C GLU A 75 -12.27 11.09 13.33
N LEU A 76 -12.82 9.87 13.46
CA LEU A 76 -13.39 9.11 12.34
C LEU A 76 -14.68 9.74 11.81
N ASP A 77 -15.50 10.33 12.69
CA ASP A 77 -16.75 11.02 12.33
C ASP A 77 -16.51 12.40 11.71
N ARG A 78 -15.25 12.89 11.64
CA ARG A 78 -14.93 14.16 11.00
C ARG A 78 -15.14 14.07 9.49
N GLU A 79 -15.78 15.10 8.95
CA GLU A 79 -15.99 15.28 7.51
C GLU A 79 -14.67 15.15 6.74
N PRO A 80 -14.66 14.42 5.60
CA PRO A 80 -13.49 14.35 4.75
C PRO A 80 -13.02 15.73 4.29
N ASP A 81 -11.70 15.91 4.16
CA ASP A 81 -11.12 17.09 3.54
C ASP A 81 -11.35 17.04 2.03
N THR A 82 -12.45 17.66 1.59
CA THR A 82 -12.86 17.74 0.18
C THR A 82 -12.16 18.85 -0.59
N SER A 83 -11.20 19.56 0.03
CA SER A 83 -10.45 20.63 -0.67
C SER A 83 -9.53 20.10 -1.76
N VAL A 84 -9.21 18.80 -1.72
CA VAL A 84 -8.27 18.14 -2.62
C VAL A 84 -8.97 17.17 -3.58
N LEU A 85 -9.91 16.34 -3.10
CA LEU A 85 -10.62 15.31 -3.88
C LEU A 85 -12.05 15.12 -3.38
N GLU A 86 -12.92 14.66 -4.27
CA GLU A 86 -14.27 14.20 -3.92
C GLU A 86 -14.19 12.90 -3.09
N PRO A 87 -14.91 12.78 -1.95
CA PRO A 87 -14.91 11.57 -1.12
C PRO A 87 -15.27 10.29 -1.86
N GLU A 88 -16.16 10.38 -2.84
CA GLU A 88 -16.65 9.28 -3.67
C GLU A 88 -15.56 8.76 -4.63
N ARG A 89 -14.51 9.56 -4.84
CA ARG A 89 -13.39 9.27 -5.75
C ARG A 89 -12.05 9.42 -5.03
N PRO A 90 -11.76 8.55 -4.05
CA PRO A 90 -10.58 8.67 -3.19
C PRO A 90 -9.27 8.46 -3.97
N VAL A 91 -8.14 8.82 -3.35
CA VAL A 91 -6.83 8.31 -3.79
C VAL A 91 -6.77 6.80 -3.51
N ALA A 92 -6.38 6.00 -4.49
CA ALA A 92 -5.95 4.62 -4.28
C ALA A 92 -4.43 4.53 -4.32
N PHE A 93 -3.82 4.27 -3.16
CA PHE A 93 -2.38 4.13 -3.02
C PHE A 93 -1.95 2.68 -3.03
N LEU A 94 -1.22 2.27 -4.06
CA LEU A 94 -0.74 0.91 -4.24
C LEU A 94 0.73 0.85 -3.82
N CYS A 95 1.04 0.00 -2.84
CA CYS A 95 2.40 -0.21 -2.35
C CYS A 95 2.63 -1.70 -2.06
N ALA A 96 3.86 -2.16 -2.27
CA ALA A 96 4.24 -3.51 -1.89
C ALA A 96 4.30 -3.67 -0.36
N GLU A 97 4.67 -2.62 0.39
CA GLU A 97 4.86 -2.72 1.84
C GLU A 97 4.25 -1.55 2.63
N PHE A 98 3.86 -1.84 3.88
CA PHE A 98 3.25 -0.88 4.80
C PHE A 98 3.75 -1.05 6.24
N GLY A 99 4.57 -0.10 6.70
CA GLY A 99 5.09 0.00 8.06
C GLY A 99 4.11 0.71 9.00
N VAL A 100 2.93 0.13 9.21
CA VAL A 100 1.88 0.72 10.06
C VAL A 100 2.25 0.60 11.53
N HIS A 101 2.50 -0.63 11.98
CA HIS A 101 2.79 -0.98 13.36
C HIS A 101 3.51 -2.34 13.40
N VAL A 102 4.33 -2.59 14.43
CA VAL A 102 5.16 -3.81 14.56
C VAL A 102 4.33 -5.11 14.53
N SER A 103 3.07 -5.04 14.95
CA SER A 103 2.15 -6.19 14.92
C SER A 103 1.71 -6.61 13.51
N LEU A 104 1.89 -5.75 12.50
CA LEU A 104 1.51 -6.01 11.10
C LEU A 104 2.78 -6.18 10.26
N PRO A 105 3.27 -7.41 10.06
CA PRO A 105 4.59 -7.66 9.47
C PRO A 105 4.57 -7.62 7.93
N VAL A 106 4.07 -6.52 7.34
CA VAL A 106 3.97 -6.34 5.87
C VAL A 106 4.94 -5.29 5.34
N TYR A 107 6.11 -5.15 5.98
CA TYR A 107 7.17 -4.23 5.55
C TYR A 107 8.56 -4.73 5.95
N SER A 108 9.60 -4.20 5.28
CA SER A 108 11.00 -4.46 5.64
C SER A 108 11.81 -3.21 5.97
N GLY A 109 11.47 -2.06 5.39
CA GLY A 109 12.35 -0.89 5.44
C GLY A 109 11.67 0.46 5.24
N GLY A 110 12.45 1.44 4.79
CA GLY A 110 12.06 2.85 4.73
C GLY A 110 10.90 3.15 3.78
N LEU A 111 10.78 2.42 2.65
CA LEU A 111 9.66 2.58 1.73
C LEU A 111 8.34 2.21 2.43
N GLY A 112 8.32 1.09 3.15
CA GLY A 112 7.18 0.65 3.95
C GLY A 112 6.86 1.61 5.10
N VAL A 113 7.87 2.09 5.84
CA VAL A 113 7.66 3.09 6.91
C VAL A 113 7.00 4.35 6.35
N LEU A 114 7.51 4.88 5.24
CA LEU A 114 6.91 6.03 4.57
C LEU A 114 5.47 5.75 4.14
N ALA A 115 5.18 4.58 3.57
CA ALA A 115 3.84 4.18 3.20
C ALA A 115 2.90 4.13 4.42
N GLY A 116 3.37 3.58 5.55
CA GLY A 116 2.62 3.57 6.80
C GLY A 116 2.34 4.97 7.34
N ASP A 117 3.33 5.85 7.32
CA ASP A 117 3.17 7.24 7.78
C ASP A 117 2.28 8.06 6.84
N LEU A 118 2.32 7.81 5.53
CA LEU A 118 1.39 8.43 4.59
C LEU A 118 -0.07 8.10 4.91
N LEU A 119 -0.36 6.85 5.29
CA LEU A 119 -1.69 6.42 5.71
C LEU A 119 -2.12 7.10 7.01
N LYS A 120 -1.22 7.21 8.00
CA LYS A 120 -1.49 7.91 9.26
C LYS A 120 -1.78 9.39 9.01
N GLU A 121 -0.95 10.07 8.20
CA GLU A 121 -1.15 11.47 7.83
C GLU A 121 -2.43 11.69 7.02
N ALA A 122 -2.74 10.82 6.06
CA ALA A 122 -4.01 10.87 5.32
C ALA A 122 -5.20 10.71 6.28
N SER A 123 -5.06 9.86 7.31
CA SER A 123 -6.06 9.73 8.37
C SER A 123 -6.19 11.01 9.19
N ASP A 124 -5.09 11.52 9.72
CA ASP A 124 -5.08 12.71 10.59
C ASP A 124 -5.57 13.95 9.86
N ARG A 125 -5.43 14.02 8.54
CA ARG A 125 -5.93 15.12 7.69
C ARG A 125 -7.35 14.92 7.17
N ALA A 126 -7.94 13.74 7.33
CA ALA A 126 -9.23 13.37 6.73
C ALA A 126 -9.25 13.34 5.20
N VAL A 127 -8.12 13.06 4.55
CA VAL A 127 -8.07 12.94 3.09
C VAL A 127 -8.87 11.70 2.64
N PRO A 128 -9.72 11.79 1.60
CA PRO A 128 -10.30 10.62 0.95
C PRO A 128 -9.21 9.71 0.36
N PHE A 129 -8.92 8.61 1.04
CA PHE A 129 -7.75 7.79 0.76
C PHE A 129 -8.04 6.33 1.08
N VAL A 130 -7.62 5.44 0.19
CA VAL A 130 -7.61 3.98 0.38
C VAL A 130 -6.24 3.45 -0.03
N ALA A 131 -5.80 2.36 0.58
CA ALA A 131 -4.53 1.74 0.26
C ALA A 131 -4.71 0.28 -0.16
N VAL A 132 -3.83 -0.21 -1.02
CA VAL A 132 -3.82 -1.60 -1.47
C VAL A 132 -2.40 -2.16 -1.42
N GLY A 133 -2.27 -3.36 -0.85
CA GLY A 133 -1.03 -4.11 -0.75
C GLY A 133 -1.26 -5.62 -0.80
N LEU A 134 -0.26 -6.40 -0.39
CA LEU A 134 -0.33 -7.86 -0.28
C LEU A 134 -0.27 -8.30 1.18
N MET A 135 -1.02 -9.34 1.53
CA MET A 135 -0.99 -9.99 2.85
C MET A 135 0.16 -11.01 2.86
N TYR A 136 1.35 -10.61 3.30
CA TYR A 136 2.48 -11.52 3.40
C TYR A 136 2.35 -12.46 4.60
N ARG A 137 2.07 -13.74 4.33
CA ARG A 137 1.89 -14.77 5.38
C ARG A 137 3.14 -15.02 6.22
N LYS A 138 4.31 -14.57 5.78
CA LYS A 138 5.59 -14.72 6.49
C LYS A 138 6.34 -13.41 6.71
N GLY A 139 5.76 -12.30 6.25
CA GLY A 139 6.38 -10.98 6.26
C GLY A 139 7.80 -10.95 5.67
N TYR A 140 8.65 -10.14 6.28
CA TYR A 140 10.10 -10.15 6.05
C TYR A 140 10.82 -11.08 7.02
N PHE A 141 12.07 -11.44 6.72
CA PHE A 141 12.83 -12.35 7.57
C PHE A 141 13.10 -11.73 8.95
N ARG A 142 13.25 -12.61 9.95
CA ARG A 142 13.80 -12.28 11.27
C ARG A 142 15.27 -12.58 11.27
N GLN A 143 16.05 -11.61 11.73
CA GLN A 143 17.50 -11.74 11.83
C GLN A 143 17.88 -12.41 13.15
N ARG A 144 18.78 -13.39 13.08
CA ARG A 144 19.53 -13.89 14.24
C ARG A 144 21.02 -13.86 13.92
N ILE A 145 21.81 -13.26 14.80
CA ILE A 145 23.27 -13.30 14.70
C ILE A 145 23.77 -14.41 15.62
N ASP A 146 24.60 -15.30 15.12
CA ASP A 146 25.20 -16.36 15.92
C ASP A 146 26.47 -15.89 16.66
N ALA A 147 27.07 -16.77 17.46
CA ALA A 147 28.26 -16.46 18.24
C ALA A 147 29.51 -16.14 17.38
N SER A 148 29.50 -16.50 16.09
CA SER A 148 30.55 -16.16 15.14
C SER A 148 30.31 -14.85 14.38
N GLY A 149 29.19 -14.18 14.62
CA GLY A 149 28.81 -12.94 13.93
C GLY A 149 28.11 -13.16 12.59
N TRP A 150 27.79 -14.40 12.22
CA TRP A 150 27.07 -14.70 10.99
C TRP A 150 25.56 -14.48 11.15
N GLN A 151 24.94 -13.90 10.12
CA GLN A 151 23.50 -13.74 10.02
C GLN A 151 22.82 -15.04 9.59
N HIS A 152 21.77 -15.38 10.32
CA HIS A 152 20.81 -16.43 9.98
C HIS A 152 19.42 -15.82 9.83
N GLU A 153 18.72 -16.27 8.80
CA GLU A 153 17.39 -15.79 8.44
C GLU A 153 16.36 -16.87 8.78
N TYR A 154 15.27 -16.47 9.41
CA TYR A 154 14.13 -17.33 9.63
C TYR A 154 12.84 -16.54 9.47
N TRP A 155 11.77 -17.24 9.13
CA TRP A 155 10.46 -16.65 8.89
C TRP A 155 9.47 -17.16 9.92
N LEU A 156 8.55 -16.29 10.32
CA LEU A 156 7.46 -16.64 11.22
C LEU A 156 6.14 -16.53 10.45
N ASP A 157 5.34 -17.57 10.54
CA ASP A 157 4.01 -17.55 9.95
C ASP A 157 3.14 -16.51 10.69
N THR A 158 2.43 -15.73 9.90
CA THR A 158 1.48 -14.71 10.30
C THR A 158 0.10 -15.28 10.05
N ASP A 159 -0.70 -15.33 11.12
CA ASP A 159 -2.09 -15.72 11.08
C ASP A 159 -2.97 -14.45 11.00
N PRO A 160 -3.59 -14.14 9.84
CA PRO A 160 -4.40 -12.93 9.71
C PRO A 160 -5.61 -12.88 10.63
N GLU A 161 -6.13 -14.02 11.11
CA GLU A 161 -7.23 -14.05 12.07
C GLU A 161 -6.81 -13.53 13.46
N ARG A 162 -5.50 -13.49 13.72
CA ARG A 162 -4.91 -12.93 14.93
C ARG A 162 -4.42 -11.51 14.75
N LEU A 163 -4.52 -10.94 13.54
CA LEU A 163 -4.19 -9.55 13.27
C LEU A 163 -5.41 -8.64 13.51
N PRO A 164 -5.19 -7.33 13.67
CA PRO A 164 -6.21 -6.27 13.47
C PRO A 164 -6.73 -6.21 12.03
N ALA A 165 -7.24 -7.33 11.53
CA ALA A 165 -7.64 -7.54 10.16
C ALA A 165 -9.04 -8.15 10.10
N ALA A 166 -9.90 -7.62 9.22
CA ALA A 166 -11.21 -8.17 8.96
C ALA A 166 -11.26 -8.73 7.54
N LEU A 167 -11.68 -9.99 7.40
CA LEU A 167 -11.92 -10.57 6.09
C LEU A 167 -13.10 -9.85 5.43
N VAL A 168 -12.90 -9.33 4.22
CA VAL A 168 -13.98 -8.71 3.45
C VAL A 168 -14.89 -9.80 2.91
N THR A 169 -16.20 -9.64 3.12
CA THR A 169 -17.21 -10.58 2.66
C THR A 169 -18.19 -9.89 1.70
N GLY A 170 -18.74 -10.67 0.77
CA GLY A 170 -19.83 -10.25 -0.10
C GLY A 170 -21.18 -10.24 0.64
N ALA A 171 -22.24 -9.87 -0.09
CA ALA A 171 -23.61 -9.83 0.45
C ALA A 171 -24.13 -11.20 0.94
N ASP A 172 -23.52 -12.29 0.46
CA ASP A 172 -23.81 -13.67 0.84
C ASP A 172 -22.95 -14.17 2.02
N ALA A 173 -22.23 -13.27 2.70
CA ALA A 173 -21.30 -13.54 3.78
C ALA A 173 -20.11 -14.46 3.40
N ARG A 174 -19.90 -14.75 2.11
CA ARG A 174 -18.69 -15.46 1.65
C ARG A 174 -17.54 -14.49 1.46
N PRO A 175 -16.28 -14.94 1.59
CA PRO A 175 -15.12 -14.09 1.33
C PRO A 175 -15.21 -13.45 -0.06
N LEU A 176 -15.02 -12.13 -0.13
CA LEU A 176 -14.93 -11.44 -1.41
C LEU A 176 -13.59 -11.79 -2.05
N THR A 177 -13.64 -12.44 -3.22
CA THR A 177 -12.47 -12.88 -3.96
C THR A 177 -12.38 -12.21 -5.31
N ILE A 178 -11.14 -11.92 -5.74
CA ILE A 178 -10.81 -11.57 -7.12
C ILE A 178 -10.04 -12.71 -7.77
N GLN A 179 -10.05 -12.75 -9.09
CA GLN A 179 -9.22 -13.64 -9.89
C GLN A 179 -8.31 -12.80 -10.78
N VAL A 180 -7.05 -13.21 -10.92
CA VAL A 180 -6.07 -12.59 -11.83
C VAL A 180 -5.40 -13.71 -12.62
N PRO A 181 -5.43 -13.67 -13.97
CA PRO A 181 -4.64 -14.59 -14.77
C PRO A 181 -3.15 -14.22 -14.65
N ILE A 182 -2.34 -15.13 -14.14
CA ILE A 182 -0.89 -14.96 -14.01
C ILE A 182 -0.22 -16.23 -14.55
N TYR A 183 0.63 -16.07 -15.57
CA TYR A 183 1.15 -17.21 -16.32
C TYR A 183 0.03 -18.06 -16.94
N ASP A 184 0.09 -19.38 -16.80
CA ASP A 184 -0.92 -20.34 -17.25
C ASP A 184 -2.02 -20.58 -16.20
N ARG A 185 -2.06 -19.80 -15.11
CA ARG A 185 -2.86 -20.06 -13.91
C ARG A 185 -3.83 -18.93 -13.60
N ASP A 186 -4.95 -19.29 -13.00
CA ASP A 186 -5.90 -18.34 -12.42
C ASP A 186 -5.61 -18.22 -10.93
N VAL A 187 -5.04 -17.09 -10.53
CA VAL A 187 -4.70 -16.80 -9.14
C VAL A 187 -5.91 -16.15 -8.49
N ASN A 188 -6.52 -16.83 -7.52
CA ASN A 188 -7.59 -16.25 -6.71
C ASN A 188 -6.98 -15.52 -5.51
N ALA A 189 -7.53 -14.39 -5.12
CA ALA A 189 -7.12 -13.71 -3.90
C ALA A 189 -8.33 -13.21 -3.13
N GLN A 190 -8.35 -13.49 -1.83
CA GLN A 190 -9.29 -12.89 -0.89
C GLN A 190 -8.76 -11.53 -0.41
N ILE A 191 -9.63 -10.72 0.16
CA ILE A 191 -9.30 -9.35 0.56
C ILE A 191 -9.44 -9.22 2.08
N TRP A 192 -8.36 -8.82 2.74
CA TRP A 192 -8.37 -8.41 4.14
C TRP A 192 -8.41 -6.89 4.23
N ARG A 193 -9.26 -6.36 5.11
CA ARG A 193 -9.31 -4.94 5.46
C ARG A 193 -8.59 -4.70 6.79
N ILE A 194 -7.65 -3.77 6.77
CA ILE A 194 -6.98 -3.20 7.92
C ILE A 194 -7.41 -1.75 8.07
N ASP A 195 -7.90 -1.35 9.24
CA ASP A 195 -8.24 0.05 9.49
C ASP A 195 -7.01 0.78 10.07
N VAL A 196 -6.44 1.71 9.30
CA VAL A 196 -5.37 2.61 9.73
C VAL A 196 -5.97 3.97 9.99
N GLY A 197 -6.54 4.13 11.19
CA GLY A 197 -7.38 5.28 11.47
C GLY A 197 -8.59 5.25 10.56
N ARG A 198 -8.78 6.29 9.76
CA ARG A 198 -9.89 6.33 8.78
C ARG A 198 -9.55 5.70 7.44
N VAL A 199 -8.26 5.42 7.17
CA VAL A 199 -7.81 4.92 5.87
C VAL A 199 -7.95 3.40 5.86
N PRO A 200 -8.82 2.82 5.02
CA PRO A 200 -8.84 1.38 4.83
C PRO A 200 -7.63 0.97 3.98
N LEU A 201 -6.84 0.05 4.51
CA LEU A 201 -5.79 -0.66 3.80
C LEU A 201 -6.30 -2.06 3.44
N PHE A 202 -6.40 -2.35 2.16
CA PHE A 202 -6.80 -3.65 1.63
C PHE A 202 -5.57 -4.48 1.28
N LEU A 203 -5.47 -5.67 1.85
CA LEU A 203 -4.36 -6.60 1.61
C LEU A 203 -4.88 -7.83 0.87
N LEU A 204 -4.32 -8.10 -0.30
CA LEU A 204 -4.68 -9.26 -1.13
C LEU A 204 -3.94 -10.50 -0.62
N ASP A 205 -4.67 -11.60 -0.45
CA ASP A 205 -4.15 -12.86 0.07
C ASP A 205 -4.47 -14.00 -0.88
N ALA A 206 -3.43 -14.60 -1.46
CA ALA A 206 -3.52 -15.74 -2.37
C ALA A 206 -3.40 -17.09 -1.64
N ASP A 207 -3.27 -17.12 -0.31
CA ASP A 207 -3.21 -18.36 0.48
C ASP A 207 -4.60 -18.98 0.66
N LEU A 208 -5.15 -19.47 -0.46
CA LEU A 208 -6.48 -20.03 -0.58
C LEU A 208 -6.43 -21.52 -0.95
N PRO A 209 -7.32 -22.38 -0.42
CA PRO A 209 -7.39 -23.80 -0.76
C PRO A 209 -7.50 -24.10 -2.26
N GLU A 210 -8.15 -23.23 -3.02
CA GLU A 210 -8.39 -23.36 -4.47
C GLU A 210 -7.13 -23.09 -5.30
N ASN A 211 -6.18 -22.34 -4.73
CA ASN A 211 -4.90 -22.06 -5.35
C ASN A 211 -3.92 -23.23 -5.13
N GLY A 212 -3.07 -23.49 -6.11
CA GLY A 212 -1.97 -24.44 -5.97
C GLY A 212 -0.82 -23.87 -5.11
N PRO A 213 0.21 -24.67 -4.81
CA PRO A 213 1.30 -24.25 -3.93
C PRO A 213 2.07 -23.03 -4.44
N LEU A 214 2.24 -22.88 -5.75
CA LEU A 214 2.96 -21.75 -6.35
C LEU A 214 2.14 -20.46 -6.25
N GLU A 215 0.83 -20.54 -6.49
CA GLU A 215 -0.07 -19.39 -6.42
C GLU A 215 -0.21 -18.88 -4.97
N ARG A 216 -0.31 -19.80 -4.00
CA ARG A 216 -0.28 -19.44 -2.56
C ARG A 216 1.05 -18.80 -2.17
N TRP A 217 2.16 -19.22 -2.80
CA TRP A 217 3.48 -18.68 -2.50
C TRP A 217 3.63 -17.21 -2.92
N ILE A 218 2.80 -16.72 -3.86
CA ILE A 218 2.80 -15.31 -4.27
C ILE A 218 2.67 -14.38 -3.06
N THR A 219 1.80 -14.69 -2.10
CA THR A 219 1.63 -13.87 -0.89
C THR A 219 2.32 -14.47 0.34
N ALA A 220 3.35 -15.32 0.15
CA ALA A 220 4.10 -15.89 1.27
C ALA A 220 5.06 -14.87 1.90
N ARG A 221 6.00 -14.31 1.12
CA ARG A 221 7.13 -13.51 1.63
C ARG A 221 7.23 -12.15 0.96
N LEU A 222 7.60 -11.14 1.73
CA LEU A 222 8.00 -9.84 1.20
C LEU A 222 9.44 -9.92 0.67
N TYR A 223 9.68 -9.33 -0.51
CA TYR A 223 10.96 -9.34 -1.22
C TYR A 223 11.49 -10.76 -1.49
N GLU A 224 10.70 -11.55 -2.22
CA GLU A 224 11.14 -12.87 -2.68
C GLU A 224 12.28 -12.75 -3.71
N ALA A 225 13.27 -13.65 -3.59
CA ALA A 225 14.45 -13.64 -4.45
C ALA A 225 14.17 -14.26 -5.83
N ASP A 226 13.22 -15.19 -5.89
CA ASP A 226 12.78 -15.80 -7.14
C ASP A 226 12.06 -14.78 -8.03
N GLU A 227 12.62 -14.53 -9.21
CA GLU A 227 12.10 -13.52 -10.15
C GLU A 227 10.68 -13.86 -10.65
N HIS A 228 10.33 -15.14 -10.77
CA HIS A 228 8.99 -15.55 -11.21
C HIS A 228 7.92 -15.20 -10.18
N THR A 229 8.14 -15.58 -8.93
CA THR A 229 7.27 -15.25 -7.80
C THR A 229 7.17 -13.73 -7.63
N ARG A 230 8.30 -13.02 -7.68
CA ARG A 230 8.32 -11.56 -7.55
C ARG A 230 7.55 -10.86 -8.67
N LEU A 231 7.65 -11.33 -9.91
CA LEU A 231 6.83 -10.81 -11.00
C LEU A 231 5.35 -11.10 -10.78
N ALA A 232 5.00 -12.31 -10.33
CA ALA A 232 3.63 -12.66 -9.99
C ALA A 232 3.06 -11.77 -8.87
N GLN A 233 3.86 -11.42 -7.86
CA GLN A 233 3.49 -10.44 -6.83
C GLN A 233 3.15 -9.08 -7.42
N TYR A 234 3.96 -8.59 -8.36
CA TYR A 234 3.73 -7.30 -9.01
C TYR A 234 2.49 -7.30 -9.91
N VAL A 235 2.22 -8.41 -10.61
CA VAL A 235 0.99 -8.58 -11.38
C VAL A 235 -0.22 -8.63 -10.44
N LEU A 236 -0.17 -9.40 -9.36
CA LEU A 236 -1.25 -9.46 -8.37
C LEU A 236 -1.49 -8.10 -7.70
N LEU A 237 -0.44 -7.37 -7.31
CA LEU A 237 -0.56 -6.04 -6.72
C LEU A 237 -1.14 -5.03 -7.70
N GLY A 238 -0.62 -4.96 -8.93
CA GLY A 238 -1.04 -3.99 -9.94
C GLY A 238 -2.43 -4.28 -10.51
N ILE A 239 -2.61 -5.46 -11.11
CA ILE A 239 -3.88 -5.86 -11.74
C ILE A 239 -4.90 -6.22 -10.68
N GLY A 240 -4.52 -7.10 -9.74
CA GLY A 240 -5.40 -7.53 -8.67
C GLY A 240 -5.81 -6.36 -7.77
N GLY A 241 -4.93 -5.40 -7.51
CA GLY A 241 -5.29 -4.22 -6.73
C GLY A 241 -6.41 -3.39 -7.34
N ILE A 242 -6.39 -3.16 -8.66
CA ILE A 242 -7.48 -2.46 -9.35
C ILE A 242 -8.75 -3.32 -9.41
N ARG A 243 -8.63 -4.64 -9.64
CA ARG A 243 -9.79 -5.56 -9.61
C ARG A 243 -10.43 -5.59 -8.21
N ALA A 244 -9.65 -5.55 -7.14
CA ALA A 244 -10.13 -5.52 -5.77
C ALA A 244 -10.90 -4.24 -5.47
N LEU A 245 -10.39 -3.07 -5.87
CA LEU A 245 -11.11 -1.80 -5.73
C LEU A 245 -12.46 -1.84 -6.44
N ARG A 246 -12.52 -2.37 -7.67
CA ARG A 246 -13.78 -2.55 -8.40
C ARG A 246 -14.74 -3.49 -7.70
N ALA A 247 -14.26 -4.63 -7.19
CA ALA A 247 -15.07 -5.59 -6.45
C ALA A 247 -15.63 -5.00 -5.15
N LEU A 248 -14.91 -4.06 -4.54
CA LEU A 248 -15.34 -3.29 -3.37
C LEU A 248 -16.28 -2.12 -3.72
N GLY A 249 -16.54 -1.86 -5.01
CA GLY A 249 -17.33 -0.71 -5.47
C GLY A 249 -16.62 0.64 -5.33
N ILE A 250 -15.28 0.63 -5.23
CA ILE A 250 -14.46 1.85 -5.06
C ILE A 250 -13.92 2.28 -6.43
N GLU A 251 -14.34 3.45 -6.89
CA GLU A 251 -13.82 4.08 -8.11
C GLU A 251 -12.83 5.21 -7.75
N PRO A 252 -11.51 4.99 -7.85
CA PRO A 252 -10.54 6.00 -7.40
C PRO A 252 -10.54 7.25 -8.28
N GLY A 253 -10.36 8.42 -7.71
CA GLY A 253 -10.11 9.65 -8.48
C GLY A 253 -8.69 9.66 -9.05
N VAL A 254 -7.74 9.21 -8.23
CA VAL A 254 -6.31 9.11 -8.54
C VAL A 254 -5.79 7.75 -8.08
N VAL A 255 -4.93 7.13 -8.87
CA VAL A 255 -4.17 5.93 -8.50
C VAL A 255 -2.72 6.32 -8.31
N HIS A 256 -2.19 6.14 -7.11
CA HIS A 256 -0.81 6.47 -6.76
C HIS A 256 0.00 5.20 -6.58
N LEU A 257 0.99 5.00 -7.44
CA LEU A 257 1.93 3.89 -7.40
C LEU A 257 3.18 4.29 -6.61
N ASN A 258 3.46 3.56 -5.53
CA ASN A 258 4.70 3.71 -4.77
C ASN A 258 5.74 2.71 -5.27
N GLU A 259 6.72 3.23 -6.02
CA GLU A 259 7.63 2.46 -6.89
C GLU A 259 6.90 1.66 -7.99
N GLY A 260 7.67 0.93 -8.78
CA GLY A 260 7.17 0.17 -9.93
C GLY A 260 6.51 -1.17 -9.60
N HIS A 261 6.37 -1.53 -8.31
CA HIS A 261 5.78 -2.80 -7.89
C HIS A 261 4.34 -2.99 -8.42
N ALA A 262 3.60 -1.90 -8.57
CA ALA A 262 2.22 -1.89 -9.07
C ALA A 262 2.11 -1.32 -10.50
N ALA A 263 3.20 -1.32 -11.28
CA ALA A 263 3.27 -0.66 -12.59
C ALA A 263 2.27 -1.20 -13.64
N MET A 264 1.65 -2.35 -13.39
CA MET A 264 0.61 -2.92 -14.26
C MET A 264 -0.80 -2.37 -13.99
N ALA A 265 -1.01 -1.62 -12.89
CA ALA A 265 -2.31 -1.05 -12.56
C ALA A 265 -2.93 -0.19 -13.69
N PRO A 266 -2.18 0.65 -14.44
CA PRO A 266 -2.73 1.42 -15.55
C PRO A 266 -3.30 0.56 -16.70
N LEU A 267 -2.75 -0.63 -16.93
CA LEU A 267 -3.29 -1.56 -17.92
C LEU A 267 -4.68 -2.07 -17.50
N GLU A 268 -4.84 -2.41 -16.22
CA GLU A 268 -6.14 -2.83 -15.69
C GLU A 268 -7.13 -1.68 -15.59
N LEU A 269 -6.66 -0.44 -15.30
CA LEU A 269 -7.48 0.77 -15.35
C LEU A 269 -8.04 1.04 -16.76
N ALA A 270 -7.27 0.73 -17.81
CA ALA A 270 -7.68 0.88 -19.20
C ALA A 270 -8.71 -0.17 -19.66
N ARG A 271 -8.92 -1.26 -18.90
CA ARG A 271 -9.83 -2.37 -19.27
C ARG A 271 -11.21 -1.92 -19.78
N PRO A 272 -11.96 -1.02 -19.11
CA PRO A 272 -13.31 -0.67 -19.58
C PRO A 272 -13.30 -0.01 -20.97
N ALA A 273 -12.34 0.87 -21.24
CA ALA A 273 -12.17 1.53 -22.53
C ALA A 273 -11.78 0.52 -23.62
N LEU A 274 -10.84 -0.39 -23.31
CA LEU A 274 -10.45 -1.48 -24.21
C LEU A 274 -11.64 -2.39 -24.54
N GLN A 275 -12.46 -2.74 -23.55
CA GLN A 275 -13.66 -3.55 -23.73
C GLN A 275 -14.76 -2.81 -24.52
N ALA A 276 -14.77 -1.48 -24.48
CA ALA A 276 -15.62 -0.64 -25.33
C ALA A 276 -15.08 -0.49 -26.77
N GLY A 277 -13.92 -1.08 -27.08
CA GLY A 277 -13.29 -1.04 -28.41
C GLY A 277 -12.41 0.18 -28.66
N GLU A 278 -12.07 0.95 -27.62
CA GLU A 278 -11.13 2.07 -27.78
C GLU A 278 -9.71 1.56 -28.08
N PRO A 279 -8.94 2.28 -28.91
CA PRO A 279 -7.53 1.95 -29.17
C PRO A 279 -6.70 1.93 -27.89
N LEU A 280 -5.71 1.03 -27.83
CA LEU A 280 -4.83 0.86 -26.67
C LEU A 280 -4.17 2.16 -26.20
N ASP A 281 -3.69 2.98 -27.14
CA ASP A 281 -3.01 4.23 -26.81
C ASP A 281 -3.93 5.26 -26.16
N ASP A 282 -5.19 5.32 -26.59
CA ASP A 282 -6.20 6.24 -26.04
C ASP A 282 -6.63 5.79 -24.64
N ALA A 283 -6.93 4.49 -24.50
CA ALA A 283 -7.30 3.89 -23.23
C ALA A 283 -6.18 4.04 -22.17
N LEU A 284 -4.93 3.82 -22.56
CA LEU A 284 -3.78 4.03 -21.67
C LEU A 284 -3.56 5.52 -21.39
N THR A 285 -3.83 6.42 -22.34
CA THR A 285 -3.73 7.87 -22.11
C THR A 285 -4.72 8.33 -21.04
N ALA A 286 -5.94 7.82 -21.05
CA ALA A 286 -6.92 8.08 -19.98
C ALA A 286 -6.46 7.50 -18.63
N ALA A 287 -5.96 6.27 -18.60
CA ALA A 287 -5.42 5.64 -17.39
C ALA A 287 -4.21 6.42 -16.81
N ARG A 288 -3.32 6.90 -17.69
CA ARG A 288 -2.16 7.74 -17.34
C ARG A 288 -2.60 9.01 -16.63
N GLN A 289 -3.59 9.73 -17.15
CA GLN A 289 -4.07 10.98 -16.55
C GLN A 289 -4.56 10.81 -15.10
N ARG A 290 -4.97 9.59 -14.73
CA ARG A 290 -5.41 9.23 -13.38
C ARG A 290 -4.32 8.62 -12.52
N THR A 291 -3.11 8.43 -13.05
CA THR A 291 -2.02 7.71 -12.36
C THR A 291 -0.88 8.66 -11.97
N VAL A 292 -0.46 8.58 -10.70
CA VAL A 292 0.72 9.24 -10.14
C VAL A 292 1.75 8.17 -9.77
N PHE A 293 3.02 8.41 -10.10
CA PHE A 293 4.11 7.51 -9.79
C PHE A 293 5.15 8.20 -8.90
N THR A 294 5.51 7.57 -7.78
CA THR A 294 6.64 8.01 -6.94
C THR A 294 7.77 7.00 -7.03
N THR A 295 9.00 7.48 -7.12
CA THR A 295 10.20 6.64 -7.06
C THR A 295 11.24 7.20 -6.10
N HIS A 296 11.86 6.28 -5.38
CA HIS A 296 12.81 6.48 -4.29
C HIS A 296 14.23 6.14 -4.76
N THR A 297 14.34 5.28 -5.78
CA THR A 297 15.62 4.85 -6.36
C THR A 297 15.85 5.42 -7.76
N PRO A 298 16.55 6.56 -7.90
CA PRO A 298 16.75 7.21 -9.21
C PRO A 298 17.69 6.43 -10.14
N VAL A 299 18.46 5.47 -9.61
CA VAL A 299 19.45 4.69 -10.36
C VAL A 299 18.87 3.37 -10.88
N ALA A 300 19.11 3.07 -12.15
CA ALA A 300 18.58 1.88 -12.81
C ALA A 300 18.98 0.55 -12.14
N ALA A 301 20.14 0.50 -11.49
CA ALA A 301 20.64 -0.70 -10.82
C ALA A 301 19.80 -1.14 -9.60
N GLY A 302 19.06 -0.22 -8.98
CA GLY A 302 18.20 -0.53 -7.83
C GLY A 302 16.74 -0.73 -8.21
N ASN A 303 16.44 -1.01 -9.48
CA ASN A 303 15.09 -1.23 -9.95
C ASN A 303 14.98 -2.55 -10.74
N ASP A 304 13.91 -3.32 -10.50
CA ASP A 304 13.72 -4.63 -11.14
C ASP A 304 13.34 -4.53 -12.62
N SER A 305 14.08 -5.21 -13.49
CA SER A 305 13.74 -5.39 -14.91
C SER A 305 13.57 -6.87 -15.21
N TYR A 306 12.76 -7.20 -16.20
CA TYR A 306 12.46 -8.59 -16.56
C TYR A 306 12.71 -8.82 -18.04
N PRO A 307 13.23 -9.98 -18.46
CA PRO A 307 13.32 -10.30 -19.88
C PRO A 307 11.91 -10.38 -20.49
N SER A 308 11.78 -9.97 -21.75
CA SER A 308 10.47 -9.86 -22.43
C SER A 308 9.67 -11.16 -22.40
N TRP A 309 10.33 -12.32 -22.52
CA TRP A 309 9.66 -13.63 -22.47
C TRP A 309 9.00 -13.92 -21.11
N GLN A 310 9.57 -13.43 -20.02
CA GLN A 310 9.02 -13.66 -18.68
C GLN A 310 7.78 -12.81 -18.43
N LEU A 311 7.79 -11.57 -18.92
CA LEU A 311 6.60 -10.70 -18.92
C LEU A 311 5.51 -11.21 -19.86
N ALA A 312 5.88 -11.64 -21.06
CA ALA A 312 4.98 -12.28 -22.02
C ALA A 312 4.30 -13.50 -21.41
N GLY A 313 5.06 -14.35 -20.71
CA GLY A 313 4.52 -15.48 -19.96
C GLY A 313 3.54 -15.02 -18.89
N ALA A 314 3.92 -14.06 -18.05
CA ALA A 314 3.10 -13.62 -16.92
C ALA A 314 1.79 -12.94 -17.35
N LEU A 315 1.80 -12.18 -18.47
CA LEU A 315 0.69 -11.33 -18.92
C LEU A 315 -0.09 -11.89 -20.11
N GLY A 316 0.38 -12.92 -20.81
CA GLY A 316 -0.19 -13.35 -22.09
C GLY A 316 -1.70 -13.66 -22.07
N ARG A 317 -2.20 -14.29 -21.00
CA ARG A 317 -3.64 -14.52 -20.81
C ARG A 317 -4.40 -13.22 -20.58
N LEU A 318 -3.86 -12.31 -19.79
CA LEU A 318 -4.44 -10.98 -19.53
C LEU A 318 -4.52 -10.14 -20.82
N GLU A 319 -3.46 -10.17 -21.64
CA GLU A 319 -3.40 -9.49 -22.93
C GLU A 319 -4.50 -10.00 -23.88
N SER A 320 -4.69 -11.32 -23.89
CA SER A 320 -5.75 -11.98 -24.67
C SER A 320 -7.14 -11.57 -24.18
N GLU A 321 -7.37 -11.52 -22.87
CA GLU A 321 -8.63 -11.03 -22.27
C GLU A 321 -8.93 -9.56 -22.61
N LEU A 322 -7.88 -8.76 -22.81
CA LEU A 322 -7.99 -7.33 -23.12
C LEU A 322 -8.05 -7.05 -24.63
N GLY A 323 -7.86 -8.07 -25.48
CA GLY A 323 -7.80 -7.89 -26.94
C GLY A 323 -6.60 -7.07 -27.42
N VAL A 324 -5.51 -7.06 -26.66
CA VAL A 324 -4.32 -6.25 -26.96
C VAL A 324 -3.18 -7.14 -27.46
N ALA A 325 -2.46 -6.66 -28.47
CA ALA A 325 -1.28 -7.37 -28.95
C ALA A 325 -0.17 -7.36 -27.90
N GLN A 326 0.41 -8.53 -27.63
CA GLN A 326 1.50 -8.70 -26.66
C GLN A 326 2.67 -7.74 -26.91
N ASP A 327 3.09 -7.59 -28.17
CA ASP A 327 4.18 -6.68 -28.52
C ASP A 327 3.86 -5.22 -28.14
N ALA A 328 2.61 -4.81 -28.30
CA ALA A 328 2.17 -3.47 -27.93
C ALA A 328 2.28 -3.24 -26.42
N VAL A 329 1.91 -4.22 -25.58
CA VAL A 329 2.08 -4.14 -24.13
C VAL A 329 3.56 -4.15 -23.76
N LEU A 330 4.35 -5.11 -24.24
CA LEU A 330 5.79 -5.19 -23.96
C LEU A 330 6.55 -3.93 -24.36
N SER A 331 6.17 -3.30 -25.47
CA SER A 331 6.80 -2.06 -25.96
C SER A 331 6.74 -0.91 -24.95
N LEU A 332 5.70 -0.85 -24.10
CA LEU A 332 5.55 0.19 -23.07
C LEU A 332 6.70 0.16 -22.05
N GLY A 333 7.19 -1.04 -21.75
CA GLY A 333 8.26 -1.29 -20.80
C GLY A 333 9.66 -1.36 -21.41
N ARG A 334 9.83 -1.39 -22.74
CA ARG A 334 11.17 -1.56 -23.36
C ARG A 334 12.14 -0.47 -22.91
N THR A 335 13.33 -0.90 -22.49
CA THR A 335 14.45 0.00 -22.13
C THR A 335 15.15 0.56 -23.37
N HIS A 336 15.24 -0.25 -24.42
CA HIS A 336 15.74 0.10 -25.74
C HIS A 336 14.68 -0.27 -26.78
N PRO A 337 14.05 0.72 -27.45
CA PRO A 337 12.98 0.47 -28.42
C PRO A 337 13.38 -0.51 -29.53
N ASP A 338 14.65 -0.46 -29.94
CA ASP A 338 15.19 -1.21 -31.08
C ASP A 338 15.76 -2.59 -30.70
N ASN A 339 15.71 -2.99 -29.42
CA ASN A 339 16.18 -4.30 -28.96
C ASN A 339 15.01 -5.17 -28.48
N PRO A 340 14.41 -5.99 -29.36
CA PRO A 340 13.28 -6.85 -29.01
C PRO A 340 13.62 -7.94 -27.97
N GLU A 341 14.89 -8.36 -27.88
CA GLU A 341 15.40 -9.32 -26.88
C GLU A 341 15.85 -8.65 -25.57
N GLY A 342 15.73 -7.33 -25.47
CA GLY A 342 16.16 -6.55 -24.32
C GLY A 342 15.32 -6.79 -23.05
N ARG A 343 15.85 -6.34 -21.90
CA ARG A 343 15.09 -6.33 -20.64
C ARG A 343 14.00 -5.27 -20.71
N THR A 344 12.80 -5.66 -20.34
CA THR A 344 11.63 -4.81 -20.22
C THR A 344 11.52 -4.33 -18.77
N ALA A 345 11.49 -3.02 -18.63
CA ALA A 345 11.55 -2.30 -17.36
C ALA A 345 10.18 -1.71 -17.01
N PHE A 346 9.07 -2.43 -17.19
CA PHE A 346 7.74 -1.96 -16.73
C PHE A 346 7.79 -1.44 -15.28
N ILE A 347 8.63 -2.07 -14.48
CA ILE A 347 8.78 -1.91 -13.05
C ILE A 347 9.93 -0.95 -12.66
N SER A 348 10.78 -0.51 -13.60
CA SER A 348 12.13 -0.03 -13.22
C SER A 348 12.64 1.29 -13.78
N ARG A 349 11.87 2.04 -14.57
CA ARG A 349 12.37 3.33 -15.04
C ARG A 349 11.35 4.44 -14.80
N HIS A 350 11.89 5.59 -14.39
CA HIS A 350 11.39 6.94 -14.67
C HIS A 350 10.93 7.17 -16.13
N GLY A 351 11.02 6.17 -17.02
CA GLY A 351 10.52 6.17 -18.38
C GLY A 351 9.29 5.28 -18.63
N SER A 352 8.99 4.20 -17.90
CA SER A 352 7.94 3.22 -18.26
C SER A 352 6.70 3.31 -17.35
N ALA A 353 6.89 3.22 -16.03
CA ALA A 353 5.82 3.52 -15.06
C ALA A 353 5.42 5.00 -15.15
N SER A 354 6.37 5.89 -15.47
CA SER A 354 6.10 7.28 -15.84
C SER A 354 5.47 7.43 -17.23
N ARG A 355 5.83 6.59 -18.22
CA ARG A 355 5.09 6.54 -19.49
C ARG A 355 3.65 6.17 -19.20
N CYS A 356 3.38 5.31 -18.22
CA CYS A 356 2.05 4.90 -17.77
C CYS A 356 1.43 5.81 -16.68
N ALA A 357 2.09 6.90 -16.28
CA ALA A 357 1.59 7.86 -15.30
C ALA A 357 1.55 9.29 -15.85
N GLY A 358 0.53 10.06 -15.47
CA GLY A 358 0.38 11.46 -15.85
C GLY A 358 1.33 12.38 -15.09
N CYS A 359 1.83 11.92 -13.93
CA CYS A 359 2.80 12.62 -13.11
C CYS A 359 3.85 11.65 -12.52
N SER A 360 5.10 12.10 -12.41
CA SER A 360 6.18 11.37 -11.73
C SER A 360 6.87 12.28 -10.72
N ILE A 361 7.01 11.80 -9.49
CA ILE A 361 7.50 12.57 -8.34
C ILE A 361 8.75 11.88 -7.78
N GLY A 362 9.83 12.63 -7.59
CA GLY A 362 11.00 12.19 -6.84
C GLY A 362 10.90 12.62 -5.37
N ILE A 363 11.35 11.76 -4.46
CA ILE A 363 11.24 11.96 -3.00
C ILE A 363 12.12 13.06 -2.39
N SER A 364 13.03 13.65 -3.17
CA SER A 364 13.87 14.76 -2.74
C SER A 364 14.16 15.68 -3.92
N ALA A 365 14.53 16.94 -3.66
CA ALA A 365 14.93 17.87 -4.72
C ALA A 365 16.12 17.35 -5.55
N ARG A 366 16.97 16.50 -4.95
CA ARG A 366 18.14 15.91 -5.61
C ARG A 366 17.75 14.71 -6.49
N THR A 367 16.81 13.87 -6.04
CA THR A 367 16.26 12.75 -6.82
C THR A 367 15.36 13.24 -7.95
N GLY A 368 14.54 14.28 -7.73
CA GLY A 368 13.72 14.91 -8.76
C GLY A 368 14.52 15.63 -9.86
N ARG A 369 15.76 16.05 -9.57
CA ARG A 369 16.68 16.66 -10.55
C ARG A 369 17.52 15.66 -11.34
N SER A 370 17.67 14.43 -10.85
CA SER A 370 18.45 13.37 -11.52
C SER A 370 17.62 12.51 -12.49
N GLY A 371 16.30 12.71 -12.54
CA GLY A 371 15.43 12.21 -13.61
C GLY A 371 15.44 13.09 -14.88
N PRO A 372 15.06 12.56 -16.06
CA PRO A 372 14.95 13.36 -17.28
C PRO A 372 13.87 14.46 -17.13
N PRO A 373 13.98 15.59 -17.86
CA PRO A 373 13.08 16.74 -17.69
C PRO A 373 11.61 16.35 -17.94
N ILE A 374 10.76 16.61 -16.94
CA ILE A 374 9.31 16.42 -17.01
C ILE A 374 8.76 17.32 -18.12
N ARG A 375 8.35 16.74 -19.26
CA ARG A 375 7.59 17.47 -20.28
C ARG A 375 6.18 17.73 -19.76
N LYS A 376 5.95 18.92 -19.20
CA LYS A 376 4.59 19.44 -18.96
C LYS A 376 3.88 19.65 -20.31
N ARG A 377 3.13 18.65 -20.78
CA ARG A 377 2.08 18.85 -21.80
C ARG A 377 0.76 19.05 -21.07
N GLY A 378 0.39 20.32 -20.88
CA GLY A 378 -0.85 20.73 -20.24
C GLY A 378 -0.66 22.01 -19.42
N ARG A 379 -1.05 23.16 -19.98
CA ARG A 379 -1.08 24.43 -19.23
C ARG A 379 -2.26 24.42 -18.25
N LEU A 380 -2.01 24.10 -17.00
CA LEU A 380 -2.85 24.56 -15.89
C LEU A 380 -2.27 25.91 -15.41
N SER A 381 -2.92 26.98 -15.83
CA SER A 381 -2.61 28.36 -15.43
C SER A 381 -3.25 28.64 -14.06
N MET A 382 -2.49 28.48 -12.98
CA MET A 382 -2.83 29.14 -11.71
C MET A 382 -2.36 30.60 -11.80
N ARG A 383 -3.29 31.53 -12.05
CA ARG A 383 -3.06 32.96 -11.84
C ARG A 383 -3.29 33.25 -10.36
N SER A 384 -2.22 33.49 -9.61
CA SER A 384 -2.30 34.14 -8.30
C SER A 384 -2.69 35.61 -8.52
N ARG A 385 -3.83 36.02 -7.99
CA ARG A 385 -4.17 37.42 -7.77
C ARG A 385 -4.04 37.69 -6.28
N THR A 386 -3.05 38.48 -5.90
CA THR A 386 -3.05 39.21 -4.63
C THR A 386 -2.61 40.65 -4.92
N PRO A 387 -3.35 41.68 -4.46
CA PRO A 387 -3.05 43.07 -4.75
C PRO A 387 -1.91 43.61 -3.88
N SER A 388 -1.19 44.57 -4.44
CA SER A 388 -0.07 45.31 -3.87
C SER A 388 -0.47 46.25 -2.73
N CYS A 389 0.32 46.32 -1.66
CA CYS A 389 0.58 47.57 -0.95
C CYS A 389 1.83 47.51 -0.05
N GLY A 390 2.67 48.56 -0.11
CA GLY A 390 3.33 49.15 1.05
C GLY A 390 4.72 48.63 1.46
N ARG A 391 5.76 49.38 1.08
CA ARG A 391 7.13 49.30 1.61
C ARG A 391 7.19 49.54 3.12
N ARG A 392 8.02 48.79 3.85
CA ARG A 392 9.03 49.29 4.83
C ARG A 392 10.02 48.18 5.20
N ALA A 393 11.28 48.56 5.25
CA ALA A 393 12.43 47.70 5.53
C ALA A 393 12.74 47.67 7.04
N SER A 394 13.06 46.49 7.59
CA SER A 394 14.02 46.33 8.69
C SER A 394 14.34 44.85 8.95
N THR A 395 15.62 44.51 8.71
CA THR A 395 16.51 43.66 9.52
C THR A 395 16.11 42.23 9.95
N SER A 396 16.85 41.27 9.38
CA SER A 396 17.51 40.10 10.02
C SER A 396 16.70 39.06 10.80
N GLY A 397 16.66 37.84 10.26
CA GLY A 397 16.36 36.58 10.95
C GLY A 397 16.21 35.43 9.94
N PRO A 398 16.89 34.27 10.09
CA PRO A 398 16.99 33.28 9.02
C PRO A 398 15.70 32.48 8.84
N SER A 399 15.39 32.21 7.57
CA SER A 399 14.36 31.27 7.12
C SER A 399 14.66 29.86 7.64
N LEU A 400 13.79 29.32 8.50
CA LEU A 400 13.76 27.91 8.85
C LEU A 400 13.36 27.07 7.62
N CYS A 401 14.37 26.60 6.89
CA CYS A 401 14.26 25.37 6.08
C CYS A 401 14.39 24.18 7.05
N LEU A 402 13.28 23.53 7.38
CA LEU A 402 13.32 22.21 8.01
C LEU A 402 13.75 21.18 6.97
N SER A 403 15.06 20.96 6.88
CA SER A 403 15.64 19.79 6.19
C SER A 403 15.68 18.65 7.20
N TYR A 404 14.92 17.59 6.96
CA TYR A 404 15.15 16.31 7.62
C TYR A 404 16.44 15.71 7.04
N ALA A 405 17.56 15.92 7.72
CA ALA A 405 18.78 15.16 7.51
C ALA A 405 18.71 13.94 8.44
N SER A 406 18.51 12.77 7.84
CA SER A 406 18.77 11.49 8.51
C SER A 406 20.28 11.39 8.75
N ALA A 407 20.69 11.42 10.01
CA ALA A 407 22.03 11.06 10.43
C ALA A 407 22.12 9.52 10.47
N ALA A 408 22.92 8.97 9.58
CA ALA A 408 23.71 7.76 9.78
C ALA A 408 25.05 7.99 9.07
#